data_AF-A0A7C1ITW7-F1
#
_entry.id   AF-A0A7C1ITW7-F1
#
_cell.length_a   1.000
_cell.length_b   1.000
_cell.length_c   1.000
_cell.angle_alpha   90.00
_cell.angle_beta   90.00
_cell.angle_gamma   90.00
#
_symmetry.space_group_name_H-M   'P 1'
#
loop_
_entity.id
_entity.type
_entity.pdbx_description
1 polymer ?
#
loop_
_entity_poly.entity_id
_entity_poly.type
_entity_poly.pdbx_seq_one_letter_code
_entity_poly.pdbx_strand_id
1 'polypeptide(L)' 'LGLTIVRWIVQEHGGEISVESSPENGTTVKFWLPEYNLPAT' A
#
# COMPACT_ATOMS: atom_id res chain seq x y z
N LEU A 1 15.84 1.16 -1.02
CA LEU A 1 15.38 1.42 -2.41
C LEU A 1 14.03 0.75 -2.69
N GLY A 2 13.89 -0.57 -2.51
CA GLY A 2 12.63 -1.29 -2.81
C GLY A 2 11.37 -0.65 -2.24
N LEU A 3 11.29 -0.43 -0.92
CA LEU A 3 10.09 0.14 -0.29
C LEU A 3 9.80 1.59 -0.70
N THR A 4 10.83 2.36 -1.07
CA THR A 4 10.66 3.71 -1.62
C THR A 4 9.95 3.68 -2.97
N ILE A 5 10.32 2.72 -3.83
CA ILE A 5 9.67 2.50 -5.13
C ILE A 5 8.23 2.04 -4.92
N VAL A 6 7.99 1.11 -3.98
CA VAL A 6 6.62 0.66 -3.64
C VAL A 6 5.76 1.84 -3.20
N ARG A 7 6.29 2.72 -2.33
CA ARG A 7 5.56 3.93 -1.90
C ARG A 7 5.18 4.81 -3.08
N TRP A 8 6.10 5.05 -4.02
CA TRP A 8 5.80 5.85 -5.22
C TRP A 8 4.72 5.20 -6.08
N ILE A 9 4.83 3.89 -6.34
CA ILE A 9 3.82 3.14 -7.10
C ILE A 9 2.44 3.29 -6.45
N VAL A 10 2.33 3.05 -5.14
CA VAL A 10 1.06 3.15 -4.42
C VAL A 10 0.47 4.57 -4.48
N GLN A 11 1.31 5.58 -4.30
CA GLN A 11 0.88 6.99 -4.36
C GLN A 11 0.40 7.40 -5.75
N GLU A 12 1.08 6.97 -6.81
CA GLU A 12 0.67 7.24 -8.21
C GLU A 12 -0.67 6.59 -8.56
N HIS A 13 -1.06 5.50 -7.87
CA HIS A 13 -2.37 4.86 -8.04
C HIS A 13 -3.45 5.46 -7.11
N GLY A 14 -3.17 6.59 -6.44
CA GLY A 14 -4.09 7.22 -5.50
C GLY A 14 -4.28 6.46 -4.19
N GLY A 15 -3.36 5.54 -3.88
CA GLY A 15 -3.37 4.75 -2.67
C GLY A 15 -2.53 5.31 -1.53
N GLU A 16 -2.55 4.60 -0.41
CA GLU A 16 -1.72 4.88 0.77
C GLU A 16 -0.98 3.63 1.24
N ILE A 17 0.15 3.82 1.91
CA ILE A 17 0.99 2.74 2.46
C ILE A 17 1.36 3.06 3.92
N SER A 18 1.24 2.06 4.79
CA SER A 18 1.63 2.14 6.19
C SER A 18 2.53 0.97 6.58
N VAL A 19 3.36 1.19 7.60
CA VAL A 19 4.29 0.20 8.15
C VAL A 19 4.13 0.17 9.66
N GLU A 20 3.82 -1.00 10.18
CA GLU A 20 3.74 -1.28 11.61
C GLU A 20 4.82 -2.31 11.95
N SER A 21 5.67 -2.00 12.92
CA SER A 21 6.69 -2.92 13.40
C SER A 21 6.75 -2.87 14.92
N SER A 22 6.89 -4.04 15.54
CA SER A 22 7.17 -4.13 16.96
C SER A 22 8.27 -5.15 17.23
N PRO A 23 9.11 -4.93 18.26
CA PRO A 23 10.06 -5.92 18.69
C PRO A 23 9.37 -7.28 18.90
N GLU A 24 10.04 -8.35 18.49
CA GLU A 24 9.58 -9.74 18.61
C GLU A 24 8.37 -10.15 17.74
N ASN A 25 7.65 -9.24 17.08
CA ASN A 25 6.52 -9.57 16.19
C ASN A 25 6.76 -9.29 14.70
N GLY A 26 7.94 -8.76 14.36
CA GLY A 26 8.31 -8.47 12.98
C GLY A 26 7.71 -7.17 12.43
N THR A 27 7.48 -7.14 11.13
CA THR A 27 7.04 -5.94 10.39
C THR A 27 5.90 -6.28 9.46
N THR A 28 4.81 -5.54 9.58
CA THR A 28 3.66 -5.59 8.66
C THR A 28 3.65 -4.34 7.80
N VAL A 29 3.57 -4.54 6.48
CA VAL A 29 3.38 -3.45 5.50
C VAL A 29 1.98 -3.60 4.92
N LYS A 30 1.17 -2.56 4.98
CA LYS A 30 -0.19 -2.53 4.42
C LYS A 30 -0.28 -1.41 3.39
N PHE A 31 -1.02 -1.63 2.32
CA PHE A 31 -1.38 -0.55 1.40
C PHE A 31 -2.84 -0.69 0.97
N TRP A 32 -3.44 0.45 0.71
CA TRP A 32 -4.82 0.56 0.23
C TRP A 32 -4.80 1.21 -1.14
N LEU A 33 -5.65 0.72 -2.04
CA LEU A 33 -5.83 1.26 -3.38
C LEU A 33 -7.32 1.53 -3.61
N PRO A 34 -7.67 2.58 -4.38
CA PRO A 34 -9.04 2.77 -4.83
C PRO A 34 -9.52 1.57 -5.65
N GLU A 35 -10.69 1.04 -5.31
CA GLU A 35 -11.38 0.05 -6.14
C GLU A 35 -12.30 0.77 -7.13
N TYR A 36 -11.98 0.70 -8.42
CA TYR A 36 -12.87 1.18 -9.47
C TYR A 36 -13.84 0.08 -9.87
N ASN A 37 -14.98 0.03 -9.20
CA ASN A 37 -16.10 -0.81 -9.63
C ASN A 37 -16.69 -0.22 -10.91
N LEU A 38 -16.29 -0.78 -12.06
CA LEU A 38 -16.99 -0.51 -13.30
C LEU A 38 -18.39 -1.13 -13.19
N PRO A 39 -19.47 -0.37 -13.46
CA PRO A 39 -20.82 -0.92 -13.41
C PRO A 39 -20.92 -2.09 -14.38
N ALA A 40 -21.53 -3.19 -13.93
CA ALA A 40 -21.87 -4.31 -14.80
C ALA A 40 -22.79 -3.78 -15.91
N THR A 41 -22.33 -3.89 -17.15
CA THR A 41 -23.04 -3.41 -18.34
C THR A 41 -24.18 -4.35 -18.71
#